data_AF-A0A915DGF8-F1
#
_entry.id   AF-A0A915DGF8-F1
#
_cell.length_a   1.000
_cell.length_b   1.000
_cell.length_c   1.000
_cell.angle_alpha   90.00
_cell.angle_beta   90.00
_cell.angle_gamma   90.00
#
_symmetry.space_group_name_H-M   'P 1'
#
loop_
_entity.id
_entity.type
_entity.pdbx_description
1 polymer ?
#
loop_
_entity_poly.entity_id
_entity_poly.type
_entity_poly.pdbx_seq_one_letter_code
_entity_poly.pdbx_strand_id
1 'polypeptide(L)'
;MSIPDLFTATSSGLMTTITTTAVPLSDAQQYKHMSPVICKQGILNRFEELANQLAMGWKFHVSNTEGIKEAWVKFEAFYQNVCSFTEGRICC
;
A
#
# COMPACT_ATOMS: atom_id res chain seq x y z
N MET A 1 -37.59 2.17 11.15
CA MET A 1 -36.84 1.13 10.43
C MET A 1 -35.38 1.51 10.54
N SER A 2 -34.64 0.83 11.42
CA SER A 2 -33.22 1.09 11.70
C SER A 2 -32.57 -0.25 12.03
N ILE A 3 -31.51 -0.57 11.30
CA ILE A 3 -30.75 -1.82 11.39
C ILE A 3 -29.74 -1.67 12.54
N PRO A 4 -29.62 -2.64 13.47
CA PRO A 4 -28.74 -2.48 14.63
C PRO A 4 -27.26 -2.71 14.27
N ASP A 5 -26.40 -1.86 14.83
CA ASP A 5 -24.94 -2.01 14.83
C ASP A 5 -24.53 -3.27 15.61
N LEU A 6 -23.91 -4.22 14.92
CA LEU A 6 -23.35 -5.42 15.52
C LEU A 6 -21.86 -5.51 15.25
N PHE A 7 -21.06 -4.82 16.07
CA PHE A 7 -19.69 -5.24 16.36
C PHE A 7 -19.40 -5.02 17.85
N THR A 8 -19.96 -5.91 18.67
CA THR A 8 -19.52 -6.10 20.05
C THR A 8 -18.30 -7.02 20.03
N ALA A 9 -17.10 -6.45 19.98
CA ALA A 9 -15.88 -7.22 20.21
C ALA A 9 -15.57 -7.24 21.71
N THR A 10 -15.86 -8.37 22.36
CA THR A 10 -15.46 -8.65 23.75
C THR A 10 -13.94 -8.69 23.85
N SER A 11 -13.34 -7.80 24.65
CA SER A 11 -11.91 -7.81 24.95
C SER A 11 -11.57 -8.92 25.96
N SER A 12 -11.33 -10.12 25.45
CA SER A 12 -10.60 -11.15 26.21
C SER A 12 -9.12 -10.76 26.21
N GLY A 13 -8.56 -10.50 27.38
CA GLY A 13 -7.21 -9.96 27.54
C GLY A 13 -6.13 -10.79 26.86
N LEU A 14 -5.49 -10.18 25.87
CA LEU A 14 -4.09 -10.40 25.58
C LEU A 14 -3.48 -9.00 25.38
N MET A 15 -2.69 -8.55 26.35
CA MET A 15 -1.83 -7.39 26.14
C MET A 15 -0.75 -7.79 25.15
N THR A 16 -1.07 -7.75 23.87
CA THR A 16 -0.05 -7.83 22.83
C THR A 16 0.63 -6.47 22.81
N THR A 17 1.78 -6.37 23.46
CA THR A 17 2.68 -5.24 23.30
C THR A 17 2.97 -5.08 21.81
N ILE A 18 2.37 -4.08 21.18
CA ILE A 18 2.72 -3.69 19.81
C ILE A 18 4.09 -3.03 19.93
N THR A 19 5.14 -3.82 19.75
CA THR A 19 6.48 -3.28 19.55
C THR A 19 6.47 -2.58 18.20
N THR A 20 6.25 -1.27 18.21
CA THR A 20 6.54 -0.41 17.06
C THR A 20 8.05 -0.43 16.87
N THR A 21 8.55 -1.38 16.08
CA THR A 21 9.88 -1.28 15.51
C THR A 21 9.89 -0.05 14.62
N ALA A 22 10.44 1.05 15.12
CA ALA A 22 10.82 2.17 14.27
C ALA A 22 11.73 1.60 13.17
N VAL A 23 11.26 1.64 11.93
CA VAL A 23 12.13 1.34 10.78
C VAL A 23 13.28 2.35 10.85
N PRO A 24 14.53 1.90 10.96
CA PRO A 24 15.65 2.83 11.15
C PRO A 24 15.73 3.79 9.96
N LEU A 25 15.83 5.09 10.24
CA LEU A 25 15.96 6.17 9.24
C LEU A 25 17.16 6.00 8.28
N SER A 26 18.04 5.03 8.53
CA SER A 26 19.17 4.69 7.66
C SER A 26 18.74 4.12 6.30
N ASP A 27 17.56 3.54 6.19
CA ASP A 27 17.06 3.02 4.90
C ASP A 27 16.66 4.14 3.94
N ALA A 28 16.33 5.33 4.45
CA ALA A 28 15.95 6.49 3.63
C ALA A 28 17.14 7.04 2.80
N GLN A 29 18.38 6.75 3.19
CA GLN A 29 19.56 7.18 2.44
C GLN A 29 19.93 6.24 1.29
N GLN A 30 19.45 4.99 1.28
CA GLN A 30 19.79 4.03 0.22
C GLN A 30 19.09 4.35 -1.12
N TYR A 31 18.01 5.16 -1.09
CA TYR A 31 17.22 5.48 -2.28
C TYR A 31 17.64 6.78 -2.98
N LYS A 32 18.62 7.51 -2.44
CA LYS A 32 19.04 8.84 -2.93
C LYS A 32 19.51 8.85 -4.40
N HIS A 33 19.81 7.68 -4.98
CA HIS A 33 20.21 7.49 -6.38
C HIS A 33 19.51 6.29 -7.03
N MET A 34 18.31 5.92 -6.59
CA MET A 34 17.53 4.87 -7.26
C MET A 34 16.91 5.42 -8.55
N SER A 35 17.02 4.68 -9.65
CA SER A 35 16.33 5.07 -10.90
C SER A 35 14.82 5.19 -10.63
N PRO A 36 14.14 6.24 -11.15
CA PRO A 36 12.70 6.43 -10.97
C PRO A 36 11.88 5.19 -11.37
N VAL A 37 12.35 4.44 -12.37
CA VAL A 37 11.72 3.20 -12.84
C VAL A 37 11.80 2.10 -11.77
N ILE A 38 13.00 1.90 -11.21
CA ILE A 38 13.24 0.84 -10.21
C ILE A 38 12.47 1.16 -8.93
N CYS A 39 12.40 2.43 -8.55
CA CYS A 39 11.63 2.88 -7.41
C CYS A 39 10.12 2.71 -7.59
N LYS A 40 9.55 3.17 -8.71
CA LYS A 40 8.14 2.94 -9.03
C LYS A 40 7.81 1.46 -8.92
N GLN A 41 8.65 0.61 -9.50
CA GLN A 41 8.45 -0.84 -9.45
C GLN A 41 8.50 -1.37 -8.01
N GLY A 42 9.42 -0.88 -7.19
CA GLY A 42 9.53 -1.26 -5.78
C GLY A 42 8.27 -0.93 -4.97
N ILE A 43 7.76 0.29 -5.09
CA ILE A 43 6.54 0.71 -4.38
C ILE A 43 5.31 -0.05 -4.87
N LEU A 44 5.14 -0.19 -6.19
CA LEU A 44 4.02 -0.97 -6.74
C LEU A 44 4.07 -2.43 -6.31
N ASN A 45 5.27 -3.03 -6.22
CA ASN A 45 5.43 -4.40 -5.74
C ASN A 45 5.08 -4.55 -4.25
N ARG A 46 5.45 -3.59 -3.40
CA ARG A 46 5.03 -3.58 -1.98
C ARG A 46 3.53 -3.43 -1.83
N PHE A 47 2.90 -2.59 -2.65
CA PHE A 47 1.46 -2.48 -2.68
C PHE A 47 0.81 -3.79 -3.12
N GLU A 48 1.33 -4.42 -4.17
CA GLU A 48 0.85 -5.71 -4.64
C GLU A 48 0.97 -6.80 -3.56
N GLU A 49 2.10 -6.85 -2.83
CA GLU A 49 2.28 -7.76 -1.70
C GLU A 49 1.20 -7.56 -0.63
N LEU A 50 0.92 -6.31 -0.25
CA LEU A 50 -0.14 -5.96 0.69
C LEU A 50 -1.52 -6.34 0.15
N ALA A 51 -1.83 -5.98 -1.10
CA ALA A 51 -3.10 -6.28 -1.73
C ALA A 51 -3.35 -7.78 -1.82
N ASN A 52 -2.31 -8.58 -2.06
CA ASN A 52 -2.40 -10.04 -2.01
C ASN A 52 -2.73 -10.60 -0.62
N GLN A 53 -2.40 -9.91 0.47
CA GLN A 53 -2.84 -10.30 1.82
C GLN A 53 -4.34 -10.05 2.04
N LEU A 54 -4.90 -9.03 1.37
CA LEU A 54 -6.32 -8.68 1.46
C LEU A 54 -7.17 -9.52 0.49
N ALA A 55 -6.67 -9.74 -0.71
CA ALA A 55 -7.32 -10.50 -1.78
C ALA A 55 -6.26 -11.29 -2.55
N MET A 56 -6.20 -12.59 -2.31
CA MET A 56 -5.24 -13.49 -2.95
C MET A 56 -5.36 -13.43 -4.48
N GLY A 57 -4.23 -13.34 -5.18
CA GLY A 57 -4.22 -13.26 -6.63
C GLY A 57 -4.56 -11.85 -7.13
N TRP A 58 -4.07 -10.81 -6.46
CA TRP A 58 -4.33 -9.40 -6.81
C TRP A 58 -4.11 -9.11 -8.30
N LYS A 59 -3.03 -9.62 -8.90
CA LYS A 59 -2.76 -9.50 -10.34
C LYS A 59 -3.88 -10.07 -11.22
N PHE A 60 -4.47 -11.20 -10.81
CA PHE A 60 -5.61 -11.79 -11.50
C PHE A 60 -6.82 -10.86 -11.41
N HIS A 61 -7.11 -10.33 -10.22
CA HIS A 61 -8.21 -9.38 -10.01
C HIS A 61 -8.06 -8.10 -10.85
N VAL A 62 -6.87 -7.50 -10.86
CA VAL A 62 -6.56 -6.32 -11.70
C VAL A 62 -6.73 -6.63 -13.18
N SER A 63 -6.40 -7.84 -13.62
CA SER A 63 -6.47 -8.21 -15.05
C SER A 63 -7.87 -8.58 -15.51
N ASN A 64 -8.71 -9.10 -14.62
CA ASN A 64 -9.98 -9.75 -15.00
C ASN A 64 -11.24 -9.07 -14.43
N THR A 65 -11.11 -8.11 -13.53
CA THR A 65 -12.25 -7.38 -12.96
C THR A 65 -12.19 -5.92 -13.39
N GLU A 66 -13.12 -5.49 -14.25
CA GLU A 66 -13.10 -4.17 -14.90
C GLU A 66 -12.98 -3.01 -13.90
N GLY A 67 -13.80 -2.99 -12.84
CA GLY A 67 -13.74 -1.95 -11.82
C GLY A 67 -12.40 -1.92 -11.06
N ILE A 68 -11.78 -3.08 -10.82
CA ILE A 68 -10.47 -3.16 -10.17
C ILE A 68 -9.38 -2.69 -11.12
N LYS A 69 -9.45 -3.08 -12.39
CA LYS A 69 -8.52 -2.62 -13.44
C LYS A 69 -8.53 -1.10 -13.56
N GLU A 70 -9.71 -0.50 -13.64
CA GLU A 70 -9.85 0.96 -13.72
C GLU A 70 -9.30 1.66 -12.49
N ALA A 71 -9.62 1.17 -11.30
CA ALA A 71 -9.12 1.73 -10.05
C ALA A 71 -7.58 1.63 -9.96
N TRP A 72 -7.01 0.50 -10.38
CA TRP A 72 -5.56 0.30 -10.42
C TRP A 72 -4.86 1.27 -11.38
N VAL A 73 -5.37 1.44 -12.59
CA VAL A 73 -4.81 2.39 -13.58
C VAL A 73 -4.87 3.82 -13.04
N LYS A 74 -5.99 4.23 -12.42
CA LYS A 74 -6.14 5.55 -11.80
C LYS A 74 -5.15 5.75 -10.65
N PHE A 75 -4.94 4.73 -9.84
CA PHE A 75 -3.95 4.75 -8.76
C PHE A 75 -2.52 4.92 -9.29
N GLU A 76 -2.12 4.15 -10.31
CA GLU A 76 -0.78 4.27 -10.92
C GLU A 76 -0.53 5.66 -11.53
N ALA A 77 -1.55 6.26 -12.13
CA ALA A 77 -1.48 7.62 -12.67
C ALA A 77 -1.37 8.67 -11.55
N PHE A 78 -2.18 8.53 -10.49
CA PHE A 78 -2.09 9.38 -9.30
C PHE A 78 -0.71 9.30 -8.65
N TYR A 79 -0.18 8.09 -8.47
CA TYR A 79 1.16 7.86 -7.95
C TYR A 79 2.21 8.62 -8.78
N GLN A 80 2.20 8.47 -10.11
CA GLN A 80 3.14 9.19 -10.99
C GLN A 80 3.05 10.71 -10.82
N ASN A 81 1.85 11.26 -10.70
CA ASN A 81 1.64 12.69 -10.49
C ASN A 81 2.17 13.16 -9.13
N VAL A 82 1.88 12.43 -8.04
CA VAL A 82 2.41 12.79 -6.71
C VAL A 82 3.94 12.75 -6.70
N CYS A 83 4.53 11.74 -7.34
CA CYS A 83 5.99 11.65 -7.43
C CYS A 83 6.60 12.78 -8.26
N SER A 84 5.93 13.26 -9.31
CA SER A 84 6.43 14.40 -10.10
C SER A 84 6.36 15.72 -9.32
N PHE A 85 5.29 15.96 -8.55
CA PHE A 85 5.15 17.17 -7.72
C PHE A 85 6.15 17.26 -6.57
N THR A 86 6.66 16.12 -6.11
CA THR A 86 7.57 16.06 -4.95
C THR A 86 9.05 16.09 -5.35
N GLU A 87 9.35 16.29 -6.63
CA GLU A 87 10.70 16.11 -7.22
C GLU A 87 11.25 14.71 -6.90
N GLY A 88 10.38 13.70 -6.90
CA GLY A 88 10.75 12.34 -6.50
C GLY A 88 10.78 12.13 -4.98
N ARG A 89 11.06 13.15 -4.15
CA ARG A 89 11.43 13.01 -2.73
C ARG A 89 10.56 12.11 -1.83
N ILE A 90 9.28 11.91 -2.14
CA ILE A 90 8.37 11.05 -1.36
C ILE A 90 8.30 9.62 -1.91
N CYS A 91 8.56 9.45 -3.19
CA CYS A 91 8.54 8.16 -3.86
C CYS A 91 9.94 7.55 -3.90
N CYS A 92 10.94 8.38 -4.19
CA CYS A 92 12.39 8.19 -4.32
C CYS A 92 13.01 9.52 -4.81
#